data_AF-A0A2G9P560-F1
#
_entry.id   AF-A0A2G9P560-F1
#
_cell.length_a   1.000
_cell.length_b   1.000
_cell.length_c   1.000
_cell.angle_alpha   90.00
_cell.angle_beta   90.00
_cell.angle_gamma   90.00
#
_symmetry.space_group_name_H-M   'P 1'
#
loop_
_entity.id
_entity.type
_entity.pdbx_description
1 polymer ?
#
loop_
_entity_poly.entity_id
_entity_poly.type
_entity_poly.pdbx_seq_one_letter_code
_entity_poly.pdbx_strand_id
1 'polypeptide(L)'
;MKYSLYPETEIKNIPANAEKIHFVRPIKQEKVLELIKKRKLTEISLSASTLKRLKPTTIELIKKKGIEIKQDSHRGRAIETDFDTILKIIELKKDYLSTRKIAKQTGKPKSTVYYLLKYANRDKIKKKKQTIYLE
;
A
#
# COMPACT_ATOMS: atom_id res chain seq x y z
N MET A 1 -0.52 5.04 -8.78
CA MET A 1 -0.05 3.86 -8.01
C MET A 1 0.99 4.31 -7.00
N LYS A 2 0.83 3.93 -5.73
CA LYS A 2 1.68 4.35 -4.62
C LYS A 2 2.62 3.22 -4.22
N TYR A 3 3.92 3.45 -4.23
CA TYR A 3 4.92 2.41 -3.94
C TYR A 3 5.33 2.40 -2.47
N SER A 4 5.26 1.25 -1.81
CA SER A 4 5.66 1.09 -0.42
C SER A 4 7.18 0.93 -0.31
N LEU A 5 7.83 1.83 0.45
CA LEU A 5 9.27 1.85 0.64
C LEU A 5 9.64 1.49 2.08
N TYR A 6 10.52 0.49 2.21
CA TYR A 6 11.15 0.11 3.47
C TYR A 6 12.59 0.66 3.56
N PRO A 7 13.14 0.84 4.76
CA PRO A 7 14.53 1.25 4.97
C PRO A 7 15.54 0.31 4.29
N GLU A 8 15.21 -0.98 4.18
CA GLU A 8 16.09 -2.00 3.59
C GLU A 8 15.90 -2.13 2.06
N THR A 9 14.85 -1.55 1.48
CA THR A 9 14.58 -1.69 0.03
C THR A 9 15.64 -1.01 -0.82
N GLU A 10 16.31 -1.73 -1.71
CA GLU A 10 17.23 -1.13 -2.67
C GLU A 10 16.49 -0.22 -3.67
N ILE A 11 17.11 0.91 -4.03
CA ILE A 11 16.50 1.90 -4.94
C ILE A 11 16.30 1.32 -6.35
N LYS A 12 17.14 0.37 -6.76
CA LYS A 12 17.03 -0.33 -8.05
C LYS A 12 15.69 -1.06 -8.22
N ASN A 13 15.13 -1.54 -7.11
CA ASN A 13 13.87 -2.29 -7.09
C ASN A 13 12.64 -1.38 -7.09
N ILE A 14 12.81 -0.06 -7.01
CA ILE A 14 11.72 0.91 -7.07
C ILE A 14 11.40 1.16 -8.54
N PRO A 15 10.13 1.04 -8.97
CA PRO A 15 9.72 1.32 -10.34
C PRO A 15 10.17 2.71 -10.81
N ALA A 16 10.60 2.84 -12.07
CA ALA A 16 11.05 4.13 -12.62
C ALA A 16 9.94 5.19 -12.62
N ASN A 17 8.69 4.75 -12.81
CA ASN A 17 7.51 5.59 -12.91
C ASN A 17 6.83 5.81 -11.54
N ALA A 18 7.52 5.53 -10.43
CA ALA A 18 6.97 5.74 -9.10
C ALA A 18 7.02 7.24 -8.74
N GLU A 19 5.90 7.93 -8.97
CA GLU A 19 5.74 9.35 -8.61
C GLU A 19 5.32 9.54 -7.14
N LYS A 20 4.55 8.58 -6.61
CA LYS A 20 4.06 8.57 -5.23
C LYS A 20 4.71 7.46 -4.42
N ILE A 21 5.25 7.78 -3.25
CA ILE A 21 5.89 6.81 -2.36
C ILE A 21 5.25 6.83 -0.96
N HIS A 22 5.19 5.65 -0.34
CA HIS A 22 4.79 5.48 1.05
C HIS A 22 5.97 5.02 1.91
N PHE A 23 6.36 5.81 2.91
CA PHE A 23 7.37 5.39 3.88
C PHE A 23 6.72 4.52 4.96
N VAL A 24 7.01 3.23 4.91
CA VAL A 24 6.50 2.27 5.91
C VAL A 24 7.18 2.48 7.26
N ARG A 25 8.46 2.89 7.25
CA ARG A 25 9.27 3.21 8.43
C ARG A 25 10.08 4.49 8.19
N PRO A 26 10.63 5.13 9.24
CA PRO A 26 11.49 6.30 9.07
C PRO A 26 12.71 5.97 8.21
N ILE A 27 13.02 6.85 7.26
CA ILE A 27 14.11 6.66 6.29
C ILE A 27 15.23 7.67 6.56
N LYS A 28 16.49 7.22 6.37
CA LYS A 28 17.68 8.08 6.49
C LYS A 28 17.71 9.13 5.38
N GLN A 29 18.26 10.30 5.69
CA GLN A 29 18.34 11.44 4.78
C GLN A 29 19.11 11.12 3.49
N GLU A 30 20.21 10.36 3.58
CA GLU A 30 21.01 9.91 2.43
C GLU A 30 20.16 9.18 1.40
N LYS A 31 19.36 8.23 1.86
CA LYS A 31 18.48 7.44 1.01
C LYS A 31 17.37 8.30 0.38
N VAL A 32 16.85 9.29 1.11
CA VAL A 32 15.89 10.25 0.55
C VAL A 32 16.53 11.09 -0.56
N LEU A 33 17.77 11.55 -0.38
CA LEU A 33 18.51 12.27 -1.41
C LEU A 33 18.73 11.44 -2.67
N GLU A 34 19.18 10.19 -2.53
CA GLU A 34 19.34 9.29 -3.68
C GLU A 34 18.03 9.04 -4.41
N LEU A 35 16.94 8.93 -3.66
CA LEU A 35 15.62 8.66 -4.18
C LEU A 35 15.07 9.86 -4.96
N ILE A 36 15.26 11.08 -4.45
CA ILE A 36 14.92 12.34 -5.15
C ILE A 36 15.78 12.53 -6.40
N LYS A 37 17.06 12.14 -6.39
CA LYS A 37 17.94 12.24 -7.56
C LYS A 37 17.53 11.29 -8.69
N LYS A 38 17.10 10.07 -8.35
CA LYS A 38 16.82 9.00 -9.33
C LYS A 38 15.36 8.95 -9.80
N ARG A 39 14.44 9.64 -9.11
CA ARG A 39 12.99 9.55 -9.35
C ARG A 39 12.36 10.94 -9.29
N LYS A 40 11.39 11.18 -10.17
CA LYS A 40 10.56 12.40 -10.18
C LYS A 40 9.40 12.23 -9.20
N LEU A 41 9.66 12.47 -7.93
CA LEU A 41 8.65 12.32 -6.88
C LEU A 41 7.81 13.57 -6.78
N THR A 42 6.50 13.37 -6.67
CA THR A 42 5.53 14.44 -6.43
C THR A 42 5.03 14.38 -4.99
N GLU A 43 4.88 13.18 -4.44
CA GLU A 43 4.26 12.97 -3.13
C GLU A 43 4.97 11.88 -2.32
N ILE A 44 5.25 12.19 -1.04
CA ILE A 44 5.65 11.23 -0.04
C ILE A 44 4.57 11.15 1.04
N SER A 45 4.02 9.97 1.20
CA SER A 45 3.04 9.69 2.23
C SER A 45 3.66 8.89 3.37
N LEU A 46 3.18 9.10 4.58
CA LEU A 46 3.63 8.35 5.74
C LEU A 46 2.64 8.43 6.89
N SER A 47 2.70 7.46 7.81
CA SER A 47 1.86 7.50 9.01
C SER A 47 2.27 8.63 9.96
N ALA A 48 1.34 9.10 10.81
CA ALA A 48 1.64 10.13 11.80
C ALA A 48 2.77 9.73 12.76
N SER A 49 2.88 8.45 13.11
CA SER A 49 3.97 7.95 13.97
C SER A 49 5.32 7.96 13.23
N THR A 50 5.32 7.62 11.93
CA THR A 50 6.51 7.70 11.09
C THR A 50 6.99 9.14 10.94
N LEU A 51 6.07 10.11 10.83
CA LEU A 51 6.40 11.53 10.69
C LEU A 51 7.11 12.06 11.94
N LYS A 52 6.57 11.74 13.13
CA LYS A 52 7.15 12.13 14.42
C LYS A 52 8.55 11.55 14.64
N ARG A 53 8.84 10.38 14.06
CA ARG A 53 10.12 9.69 14.19
C ARG A 53 11.12 10.05 13.08
N LEU A 54 10.70 10.80 12.07
CA LEU A 54 11.62 11.25 11.01
C LEU A 54 12.53 12.35 11.57
N LYS A 55 13.79 12.37 11.13
CA LYS A 55 14.69 13.48 11.50
C LYS A 55 14.14 14.80 10.94
N PRO A 56 14.14 15.91 11.71
CA PRO A 56 13.66 17.20 11.25
C PRO A 56 14.35 17.68 9.97
N THR A 57 15.67 17.46 9.87
CA THR A 57 16.47 17.79 8.67
C THR A 57 15.97 17.10 7.42
N THR A 58 15.49 15.85 7.53
CA THR A 58 14.90 15.11 6.41
C THR A 58 13.56 15.73 5.99
N ILE A 59 12.73 16.15 6.95
CA ILE A 59 11.45 16.79 6.67
C ILE A 59 11.67 18.11 5.91
N GLU A 60 12.60 18.93 6.38
CA GLU A 60 12.96 20.18 5.72
C GLU A 60 13.50 19.95 4.31
N LEU A 61 14.32 18.92 4.11
CA LEU A 61 14.87 18.57 2.80
C LEU A 61 13.76 18.21 1.82
N ILE A 62 12.79 17.40 2.23
CA ILE A 62 11.64 17.01 1.40
C ILE A 62 10.83 18.25 1.01
N LYS A 63 10.53 19.13 1.98
CA LYS A 63 9.81 20.39 1.73
C LYS A 63 10.58 21.34 0.80
N LYS A 64 11.90 21.52 1.00
CA LYS A 64 12.76 22.35 0.15
C LYS A 64 12.81 21.88 -1.30
N LYS A 65 12.61 20.57 -1.54
CA LYS A 65 12.54 19.99 -2.88
C LYS A 65 11.15 20.04 -3.51
N GLY A 66 10.18 20.69 -2.85
CA GLY A 66 8.82 20.87 -3.37
C GLY A 66 7.98 19.60 -3.36
N ILE A 67 8.36 18.59 -2.58
CA ILE A 67 7.65 17.32 -2.50
C ILE A 67 6.59 17.41 -1.40
N GLU A 68 5.35 17.05 -1.73
CA GLU A 68 4.24 17.11 -0.79
C GLU A 68 4.34 15.96 0.24
N ILE A 69 4.17 16.27 1.53
CA ILE A 69 4.11 15.26 2.59
C ILE A 69 2.67 15.05 3.01
N LYS A 70 2.10 13.87 2.71
CA LYS A 70 0.75 13.50 3.14
C LYS A 70 0.75 12.52 4.31
N GLN A 71 -0.12 12.76 5.29
CA GLN A 71 -0.33 11.80 6.36
C GLN A 71 -1.29 10.70 5.89
N ASP A 72 -0.84 9.45 5.91
CA ASP A 72 -1.69 8.30 5.60
C ASP A 72 -2.55 7.96 6.82
N SER A 73 -3.87 8.14 6.69
CA SER A 73 -4.86 7.81 7.73
C SER A 73 -5.37 6.37 7.62
N HIS A 74 -5.09 5.68 6.52
CA HIS A 74 -5.60 4.33 6.24
C HIS A 74 -5.07 3.29 7.25
N ARG A 75 -5.98 2.73 8.04
CA ARG A 75 -5.69 1.73 9.08
C ARG A 75 -5.94 0.29 8.58
N GLY A 76 -5.28 -0.67 9.24
CA GLY A 76 -5.49 -2.10 9.00
C GLY A 76 -4.39 -2.77 8.18
N ARG A 77 -4.33 -4.10 8.26
CA ARG A 77 -3.39 -4.92 7.47
C ARG A 77 -3.89 -5.07 6.04
N ALA A 78 -2.95 -5.08 5.09
CA ALA A 78 -3.22 -5.42 3.71
C ALA A 78 -3.78 -6.84 3.63
N ILE A 79 -4.73 -7.07 2.72
CA ILE A 79 -5.33 -8.38 2.55
C ILE A 79 -4.29 -9.30 1.88
N GLU A 80 -4.00 -10.43 2.53
CA GLU A 80 -3.11 -11.48 2.03
C GLU A 80 -3.91 -12.52 1.24
N THR A 81 -4.55 -12.06 0.17
CA THR A 81 -5.29 -12.94 -0.74
C THR A 81 -5.09 -12.42 -2.14
N ASP A 82 -5.02 -13.34 -3.09
CA ASP A 82 -4.84 -13.02 -4.48
C ASP A 82 -6.01 -12.17 -5.01
N PHE A 83 -5.68 -11.21 -5.86
CA PHE A 83 -6.64 -10.23 -6.36
C PHE A 83 -7.76 -10.90 -7.17
N ASP A 84 -7.39 -11.88 -8.00
CA ASP A 84 -8.33 -12.62 -8.85
C ASP A 84 -9.35 -13.40 -8.01
N THR A 85 -8.91 -13.92 -6.86
CA THR A 85 -9.81 -14.59 -5.91
C THR A 85 -10.81 -13.62 -5.30
N ILE A 86 -10.37 -12.39 -4.97
CA ILE A 86 -11.22 -11.35 -4.40
C ILE A 86 -12.27 -10.92 -5.44
N LEU A 87 -11.85 -10.64 -6.67
CA LEU A 87 -12.75 -10.27 -7.77
C LEU A 87 -13.82 -11.34 -8.00
N LYS A 88 -13.41 -12.60 -8.12
CA LYS A 88 -14.34 -13.73 -8.29
C LYS A 88 -15.37 -13.81 -7.16
N ILE A 89 -14.96 -13.61 -5.90
CA ILE A 89 -15.89 -13.62 -4.75
C ILE A 89 -16.88 -12.45 -4.83
N ILE A 90 -16.43 -11.26 -5.25
CA ILE A 90 -17.27 -10.07 -5.40
C ILE A 90 -18.29 -10.28 -6.53
N GLU A 91 -17.86 -10.79 -7.68
CA GLU A 91 -18.73 -11.08 -8.83
C GLU A 91 -19.82 -12.09 -8.47
N LEU A 92 -19.44 -13.23 -7.88
CA LEU A 92 -20.42 -14.22 -7.43
C LEU A 92 -21.41 -13.66 -6.41
N LYS A 93 -20.99 -12.68 -5.60
CA LYS A 93 -21.88 -12.00 -4.68
C LYS A 93 -22.84 -11.03 -5.37
N LYS A 94 -22.41 -10.37 -6.46
CA LYS A 94 -23.27 -9.57 -7.33
C LYS A 94 -24.32 -10.44 -8.04
N ASP A 95 -23.97 -11.68 -8.37
CA ASP A 95 -24.90 -12.70 -8.89
C ASP A 95 -25.85 -13.27 -7.82
N TYR A 96 -26.00 -12.59 -6.69
CA TYR A 96 -26.87 -12.95 -5.57
C TYR A 96 -26.61 -14.34 -4.94
N LEU A 97 -25.43 -14.94 -5.17
CA LEU A 97 -25.08 -16.20 -4.52
C LEU A 97 -24.90 -16.02 -3.00
N SER A 98 -25.35 -17.03 -2.25
CA SER A 98 -25.15 -17.06 -0.80
C SER A 98 -23.68 -17.35 -0.47
N THR A 99 -23.21 -16.83 0.66
CA THR A 99 -21.80 -17.03 1.09
C THR A 99 -21.43 -18.51 1.22
N ARG A 100 -22.40 -19.38 1.53
CA ARG A 100 -22.21 -20.84 1.55
C ARG A 100 -21.96 -21.40 0.15
N LYS A 101 -22.67 -20.94 -0.88
CA LYS A 101 -22.46 -21.37 -2.27
C LYS A 101 -21.12 -20.85 -2.81
N ILE A 102 -20.80 -19.58 -2.54
CA ILE A 102 -19.52 -18.97 -2.92
C ILE A 102 -18.35 -19.73 -2.30
N ALA A 103 -18.42 -20.07 -1.02
CA ALA A 103 -17.40 -20.88 -0.33
C ALA A 103 -17.17 -22.23 -1.03
N LYS A 104 -18.25 -22.93 -1.42
CA LYS A 104 -18.15 -24.19 -2.17
C LYS A 104 -17.50 -24.01 -3.54
N GLN A 105 -17.89 -22.99 -4.31
CA GLN A 105 -17.35 -22.75 -5.66
C GLN A 105 -15.91 -22.25 -5.68
N THR A 106 -15.48 -21.52 -4.64
CA THR A 106 -14.13 -20.94 -4.55
C THR A 106 -13.15 -21.80 -3.75
N GLY A 107 -13.64 -22.84 -3.07
CA GLY A 107 -12.85 -23.67 -2.16
C GLY A 107 -12.36 -22.91 -0.92
N LYS A 108 -12.89 -21.71 -0.63
CA LYS A 108 -12.48 -20.90 0.53
C LYS A 108 -13.41 -21.14 1.71
N PRO A 109 -12.89 -21.09 2.96
CA PRO A 109 -13.74 -21.15 4.15
C PRO A 109 -14.81 -20.04 4.14
N LYS A 110 -16.00 -20.34 4.65
CA LYS A 110 -17.11 -19.37 4.73
C LYS A 110 -16.71 -18.10 5.50
N SER A 111 -15.91 -18.24 6.55
CA SER A 111 -15.36 -17.12 7.32
C SER A 111 -14.47 -16.22 6.46
N THR A 112 -13.62 -16.81 5.61
CA THR A 112 -12.77 -16.09 4.65
C THR A 112 -13.62 -15.36 3.61
N VAL A 113 -14.65 -16.00 3.05
CA VAL A 113 -15.56 -15.35 2.10
C VAL A 113 -16.25 -14.15 2.76
N TYR A 114 -16.76 -14.31 3.98
CA TYR A 114 -17.39 -13.21 4.72
C TYR A 114 -16.42 -12.08 5.01
N TYR A 115 -15.20 -12.42 5.43
CA TYR A 115 -14.11 -11.46 5.64
C TYR A 115 -13.80 -10.69 4.35
N LEU A 116 -13.61 -11.38 3.23
CA LEU A 116 -13.28 -10.76 1.95
C LEU A 116 -14.42 -9.89 1.42
N LEU A 117 -15.69 -10.29 1.57
CA LEU A 117 -16.82 -9.44 1.20
C LEU A 117 -16.93 -8.20 2.09
N LYS A 118 -16.69 -8.35 3.40
CA LYS A 118 -16.72 -7.23 4.35
C LYS A 118 -15.58 -6.23 4.12
N TYR A 119 -14.41 -6.73 3.71
CA TYR A 119 -13.20 -5.94 3.55
C TYR A 119 -12.75 -5.77 2.09
N ALA A 120 -13.60 -6.14 1.12
CA ALA A 120 -13.34 -5.97 -0.31
C ALA A 120 -13.07 -4.51 -0.67
N ASN A 121 -13.73 -3.59 0.04
CA ASN A 121 -13.56 -2.13 -0.11
C ASN A 121 -12.30 -1.60 0.59
N ARG A 122 -11.34 -2.45 0.97
CA ARG A 122 -10.07 -1.97 1.53
C ARG A 122 -9.12 -1.59 0.42
N ASP A 123 -8.53 -0.42 0.58
CA ASP A 123 -7.62 0.20 -0.37
C ASP A 123 -6.20 -0.40 -0.34
N LYS A 124 -5.95 -1.51 0.38
CA LYS A 124 -4.61 -2.10 0.54
C LYS A 124 -4.59 -3.61 0.31
N ILE A 125 -3.85 -4.06 -0.70
CA ILE A 125 -3.69 -5.47 -1.07
C ILE A 125 -2.22 -5.87 -1.08
N LYS A 126 -1.91 -7.10 -0.65
CA LYS A 126 -0.54 -7.62 -0.69
C LYS A 126 -0.32 -8.46 -1.95
N LYS A 127 0.60 -8.03 -2.82
CA LYS A 127 1.00 -8.76 -4.03
C LYS A 127 2.46 -9.20 -3.92
N LYS A 128 2.71 -10.52 -3.86
CA LYS A 128 4.01 -11.22 -3.83
C LYS A 128 5.02 -10.85 -2.72
N LYS A 129 4.89 -9.69 -2.07
CA LYS A 129 5.60 -9.15 -0.87
C LYS A 129 5.36 -7.64 -0.68
N GLN A 130 4.72 -6.96 -1.63
CA GLN A 130 4.49 -5.52 -1.59
C GLN A 130 3.04 -5.20 -1.27
N THR A 131 2.82 -4.17 -0.46
CA THR A 131 1.49 -3.58 -0.26
C THR A 131 1.25 -2.57 -1.37
N ILE A 132 0.21 -2.83 -2.15
CA ILE A 132 -0.30 -1.94 -3.18
C ILE A 132 -1.50 -1.20 -2.59
N TYR A 133 -1.52 0.12 -2.80
CA TYR A 133 -2.65 0.96 -2.45
C TYR A 133 -3.50 1.16 -3.71
N LEU A 134 -4.77 0.77 -3.63
CA LEU A 134 -5.79 0.98 -4.66
C LEU A 134 -6.47 2.31 -4.31
N GLU A 135 -6.02 3.41 -4.92
CA GLU A 135 -6.69 4.72 -4.84
C GLU A 135 -7.93 4.74 -5.74
#